data_AF-A0A2W4M006-F1
#
_entry.id   AF-A0A2W4M006-F1
#
_cell.length_a   1.000
_cell.length_b   1.000
_cell.length_c   1.000
_cell.angle_alpha   90.00
_cell.angle_beta   90.00
_cell.angle_gamma   90.00
#
_symmetry.space_group_name_H-M   'P 1'
#
loop_
_entity.id
_entity.type
_entity.pdbx_description
1 polymer ?
#
loop_
_entity_poly.entity_id
_entity_poly.type
_entity_poly.pdbx_seq_one_letter_code
_entity_poly.pdbx_strand_id
1 'polypeptide(L)'
;MTAHPPGALRAHLRDAAALLGVLALLLGSGLAFVLPWLPPQPPSATLARYAPLHDGGAWLSVNAQPDGRPRSWTSAGVELIPATQALVTRLRRAQAEAVLAFYGSPEQPADLGVALERLGATGAQVFRIGERELGATGLITDSVAVGIRAPEGDYTLGLYRPDVEQDLIFEPALLELPGDLAATRSWETSGVFAGALDYVFSGRVVAQGPYRGKAGSFEDCVEIETRLTLSSGGQPVQDLISRSWRCAGVGIVASEQLAPKAAR
;
A
#
# COMPACT_ATOMS: atom_id res chain seq x y z
N MET A 1 22.20 -51.49 47.89
CA MET A 1 21.63 -50.13 47.97
C MET A 1 22.74 -49.13 47.67
N THR A 2 22.89 -48.73 46.42
CA THR A 2 23.93 -47.79 45.99
C THR A 2 23.44 -46.36 46.22
N ALA A 3 24.03 -45.68 47.20
CA ALA A 3 23.74 -44.29 47.51
C ALA A 3 24.15 -43.38 46.35
N HIS A 4 23.22 -42.59 45.82
CA HIS A 4 23.53 -41.52 44.87
C HIS A 4 24.36 -40.43 45.57
N PRO A 5 25.51 -40.00 45.02
CA PRO A 5 26.31 -38.96 45.63
C PRO A 5 25.55 -37.62 45.62
N PRO A 6 25.53 -36.87 46.73
CA PRO A 6 24.71 -35.66 46.92
C PRO A 6 25.05 -34.48 45.97
N GLY A 7 26.09 -34.62 45.14
CA GLY A 7 26.48 -33.63 44.12
C GLY A 7 25.97 -33.91 42.71
N ALA A 8 25.57 -35.14 42.38
CA ALA A 8 25.19 -35.52 41.02
C ALA A 8 23.89 -34.83 40.58
N LEU A 9 22.90 -34.74 41.47
CA LEU A 9 21.64 -34.04 41.19
C LEU A 9 21.86 -32.55 40.89
N ARG A 10 22.75 -31.87 41.63
CA ARG A 10 23.07 -30.45 41.40
C ARG A 10 23.81 -30.24 40.07
N ALA A 11 24.71 -31.16 39.70
CA ALA A 11 25.38 -31.12 38.41
C ALA A 11 24.38 -31.30 37.26
N HIS A 12 23.51 -32.32 37.34
CA HIS A 12 22.47 -32.55 36.33
C HIS A 12 21.47 -31.39 36.20
N LEU A 13 21.09 -30.75 37.31
CA LEU A 13 20.22 -29.57 37.29
C LEU A 13 20.91 -28.37 36.64
N ARG A 14 22.22 -28.18 36.86
CA ARG A 14 23.01 -27.11 36.24
C ARG A 14 23.17 -27.35 34.73
N ASP A 15 23.45 -28.58 34.32
CA ASP A 15 23.57 -28.95 32.91
C ASP A 15 22.23 -28.82 32.18
N ALA A 16 21.13 -29.22 32.81
CA ALA A 16 19.78 -29.03 32.29
C ALA A 16 19.44 -27.53 32.15
N ALA A 17 19.78 -26.70 33.13
CA ALA A 17 19.57 -25.25 33.07
C ALA A 17 20.42 -24.60 31.95
N ALA A 18 21.67 -25.03 31.77
CA ALA A 18 22.53 -24.55 30.71
C ALA A 18 21.99 -24.95 29.32
N LEU A 19 21.55 -26.20 29.15
CA LEU A 19 20.94 -26.68 27.92
C LEU A 19 19.65 -25.90 27.60
N LEU A 20 18.80 -25.67 28.59
CA LEU A 20 17.60 -24.84 28.43
C LEU A 20 17.94 -23.40 28.04
N GLY A 21 18.98 -22.81 28.63
CA GLY A 21 19.46 -21.49 28.26
C GLY A 21 19.93 -21.41 26.80
N VAL A 22 20.70 -22.41 26.35
CA VAL A 22 21.15 -22.49 24.95
C VAL A 22 19.98 -22.70 24.00
N LEU A 23 19.04 -23.59 24.33
CA LEU A 23 17.83 -23.82 23.53
C LEU A 23 16.97 -22.56 23.43
N ALA A 24 16.78 -21.84 24.54
CA ALA A 24 16.03 -20.59 24.56
C ALA A 24 16.71 -19.51 23.71
N LEU A 25 18.04 -19.42 23.74
CA LEU A 25 18.81 -18.51 22.89
C LEU A 25 18.64 -18.88 21.40
N LEU A 26 18.81 -20.15 21.04
CA LEU A 26 18.66 -20.62 19.66
C LEU A 26 17.23 -20.42 19.13
N LEU A 27 16.22 -20.73 19.94
CA LEU A 27 14.81 -20.46 19.62
C LEU A 27 14.56 -18.96 19.48
N GLY A 28 15.07 -18.14 20.39
CA GLY A 28 14.95 -16.68 20.34
C GLY A 28 15.58 -16.08 19.08
N SER A 29 16.81 -16.49 18.75
CA SER A 29 17.49 -16.08 17.52
C SER A 29 16.79 -16.60 16.26
N GLY A 30 16.32 -17.85 16.29
CA GLY A 30 15.57 -18.45 15.18
C GLY A 30 14.25 -17.73 14.93
N LEU A 31 13.50 -17.40 15.98
CA LEU A 31 12.28 -16.60 15.87
C LEU A 31 12.57 -15.18 15.42
N ALA A 32 13.59 -14.51 15.96
CA ALA A 32 14.01 -13.19 15.50
C ALA A 32 14.43 -13.18 14.03
N PHE A 33 14.97 -14.30 13.53
CA PHE A 33 15.30 -14.47 12.13
C PHE A 33 14.08 -14.76 11.27
N VAL A 34 13.13 -15.60 11.72
CA VAL A 34 11.98 -16.06 10.90
C VAL A 34 10.80 -15.09 10.93
N LEU A 35 10.48 -14.49 12.09
CA LEU A 35 9.33 -13.60 12.26
C LEU A 35 9.28 -12.45 11.23
N PRO A 36 10.40 -11.79 10.87
CA PRO A 36 10.40 -10.75 9.84
C PRO A 36 10.05 -11.22 8.43
N TRP A 37 10.10 -12.53 8.15
CA TRP A 37 9.79 -13.13 6.85
C TRP A 37 8.38 -13.72 6.77
N LEU A 38 7.67 -13.78 7.90
CA LEU A 38 6.26 -14.14 7.85
C LEU A 38 5.49 -13.02 7.16
N PRO A 39 4.55 -13.33 6.25
CA PRO A 39 3.77 -12.32 5.57
C PRO A 39 3.02 -11.49 6.63
N PRO A 40 3.17 -10.16 6.63
CA PRO A 40 2.53 -9.32 7.62
C PRO A 40 1.01 -9.45 7.47
N GLN A 41 0.32 -9.56 8.60
CA GLN A 41 -1.15 -9.55 8.58
C GLN A 41 -1.62 -8.19 8.04
N PRO A 42 -2.64 -8.15 7.17
CA PRO A 42 -3.17 -6.89 6.69
C PRO A 42 -3.69 -6.05 7.87
N PRO A 43 -3.33 -4.75 7.96
CA PRO A 43 -3.74 -3.91 9.09
C PRO A 43 -5.24 -3.55 9.07
N SER A 44 -5.93 -3.76 7.95
CA SER A 44 -7.38 -3.61 7.83
C SER A 44 -8.00 -4.85 7.18
N ALA A 45 -9.03 -5.42 7.83
CA ALA A 45 -9.81 -6.53 7.28
C ALA A 45 -10.59 -6.12 6.01
N THR A 46 -11.06 -4.87 5.94
CA THR A 46 -11.74 -4.34 4.75
C THR A 46 -10.78 -4.26 3.57
N LEU A 47 -9.58 -3.70 3.78
CA LEU A 47 -8.57 -3.61 2.73
C LEU A 47 -8.05 -5.00 2.35
N ALA A 48 -7.88 -5.92 3.31
CA ALA A 48 -7.56 -7.32 3.01
C ALA A 48 -8.60 -7.97 2.08
N ARG A 49 -9.88 -7.64 2.28
CA ARG A 49 -10.99 -8.18 1.50
C ARG A 49 -11.07 -7.54 0.12
N TYR A 50 -11.13 -6.21 0.01
CA TYR A 50 -11.45 -5.52 -1.24
C TYR A 50 -10.24 -4.89 -1.96
N ALA A 51 -9.06 -4.87 -1.34
CA ALA A 51 -7.82 -4.40 -1.94
C ALA A 51 -6.65 -5.31 -1.51
N PRO A 52 -6.72 -6.64 -1.69
CA PRO A 52 -5.68 -7.54 -1.22
C PRO A 52 -4.33 -7.15 -1.83
N LEU A 53 -3.33 -6.93 -0.96
CA LEU A 53 -1.93 -6.75 -1.36
C LEU A 53 -1.15 -7.97 -0.87
N HIS A 54 -0.34 -8.53 -1.76
CA HIS A 54 0.59 -9.60 -1.46
C HIS A 54 1.91 -9.31 -2.16
N ASP A 55 3.00 -9.65 -1.50
CA ASP A 55 4.33 -9.49 -2.09
C ASP A 55 4.47 -10.38 -3.33
N GLY A 56 5.04 -9.83 -4.41
CA GLY A 56 5.11 -10.49 -5.71
C GLY A 56 3.78 -10.58 -6.46
N GLY A 57 2.72 -9.94 -5.97
CA GLY A 57 1.44 -9.86 -6.67
C GLY A 57 1.56 -9.12 -7.99
N ALA A 58 0.72 -9.49 -8.96
CA ALA A 58 0.70 -8.84 -10.26
C ALA A 58 -0.69 -8.86 -10.87
N TRP A 59 -0.99 -7.84 -11.68
CA TRP A 59 -2.21 -7.80 -12.47
C TRP A 59 -1.99 -7.13 -13.82
N LEU A 60 -2.96 -7.36 -14.71
CA LEU A 60 -3.09 -6.67 -15.99
C LEU A 60 -4.48 -6.04 -16.03
N SER A 61 -4.55 -4.75 -16.29
CA SER A 61 -5.80 -4.03 -16.51
C SER A 61 -5.82 -3.46 -17.92
N VAL A 62 -7.05 -3.29 -18.45
CA VAL A 62 -7.29 -2.60 -19.72
C VAL A 62 -8.12 -1.36 -19.43
N ASN A 63 -7.57 -0.20 -19.77
CA ASN A 63 -8.31 1.04 -19.76
C ASN A 63 -9.06 1.14 -21.08
N ALA A 64 -10.39 1.06 -21.05
CA ALA A 64 -11.21 1.13 -22.25
C ALA A 64 -11.73 2.56 -22.49
N GLN A 65 -11.97 2.89 -23.75
CA GLN A 65 -12.76 4.05 -24.17
C GLN A 65 -14.25 3.82 -23.88
N PRO A 66 -15.10 4.87 -23.90
CA PRO A 66 -16.55 4.73 -23.73
C PRO A 66 -17.22 3.78 -24.74
N ASP A 67 -16.63 3.58 -25.93
CA ASP A 67 -17.10 2.63 -26.96
C ASP A 67 -16.63 1.18 -26.70
N GLY A 68 -15.90 0.95 -25.61
CA GLY A 68 -15.38 -0.35 -25.20
C GLY A 68 -14.07 -0.78 -25.86
N ARG A 69 -13.48 0.04 -26.75
CA ARG A 69 -12.16 -0.24 -27.35
C ARG A 69 -11.04 0.00 -26.33
N PRO A 70 -9.98 -0.84 -26.29
CA PRO A 70 -8.82 -0.57 -25.46
C PRO A 70 -8.17 0.78 -25.80
N ARG A 71 -7.91 1.60 -24.78
CA ARG A 71 -7.13 2.85 -24.84
C ARG A 71 -5.69 2.60 -24.41
N SER A 72 -5.51 1.82 -23.34
CA SER A 72 -4.21 1.37 -22.88
C SER A 72 -4.31 0.07 -22.09
N TRP A 73 -3.17 -0.59 -21.96
CA TRP A 73 -3.00 -1.79 -21.13
C TRP A 73 -1.99 -1.47 -20.05
N THR A 74 -2.34 -1.70 -18.79
CA THR A 74 -1.43 -1.47 -17.66
C THR A 74 -1.14 -2.80 -17.00
N SER A 75 0.12 -3.21 -17.01
CA SER A 75 0.62 -4.28 -16.15
C SER A 75 1.21 -3.69 -14.89
N ALA A 76 0.96 -4.30 -13.75
CA ALA A 76 1.53 -3.85 -12.49
C ALA A 76 2.06 -5.02 -11.66
N GLY A 77 3.10 -4.76 -10.87
CA GLY A 77 3.68 -5.68 -9.89
C GLY A 77 3.81 -5.02 -8.51
N VAL A 78 3.54 -5.79 -7.46
CA VAL A 78 3.55 -5.35 -6.06
C VAL A 78 4.79 -5.86 -5.36
N GLU A 79 5.43 -4.98 -4.60
CA GLU A 79 6.47 -5.33 -3.63
C GLU A 79 6.03 -4.80 -2.25
N LEU A 80 5.96 -5.68 -1.25
CA LEU A 80 5.81 -5.27 0.15
C LEU A 80 7.21 -5.13 0.75
N ILE A 81 7.56 -3.92 1.18
CA ILE A 81 8.91 -3.59 1.61
C ILE A 81 8.96 -3.58 3.13
N PRO A 82 9.85 -4.36 3.78
CA PRO A 82 10.06 -4.26 5.21
C PRO A 82 10.41 -2.83 5.64
N ALA A 83 9.81 -2.33 6.72
CA ALA A 83 9.91 -0.93 7.16
C ALA A 83 11.36 -0.39 7.23
N THR A 84 12.27 -1.19 7.78
CA THR A 84 13.71 -0.84 7.87
C THR A 84 14.36 -0.75 6.49
N GLN A 85 14.04 -1.69 5.59
CA GLN A 85 14.56 -1.66 4.23
C GLN A 85 14.00 -0.48 3.44
N ALA A 86 12.71 -0.18 3.60
CA ALA A 86 12.04 0.94 2.96
C ALA A 86 12.76 2.26 3.26
N LEU A 87 13.00 2.54 4.54
CA LEU A 87 13.57 3.82 4.97
C LEU A 87 15.09 3.94 4.77
N VAL A 88 15.82 2.84 4.66
CA VAL A 88 17.30 2.88 4.64
C VAL A 88 17.91 2.53 3.28
N THR A 89 17.30 1.62 2.50
CA THR A 89 17.98 1.01 1.34
C THR A 89 17.14 0.85 0.08
N ARG A 90 15.80 0.77 0.18
CA ARG A 90 14.93 0.37 -0.93
C ARG A 90 14.18 1.52 -1.59
N LEU A 91 13.77 2.53 -0.82
CA LEU A 91 13.10 3.70 -1.38
C LEU A 91 14.10 4.74 -1.88
N ARG A 92 13.67 5.54 -2.85
CA ARG A 92 14.40 6.75 -3.24
C ARG A 92 14.35 7.76 -2.09
N ARG A 93 15.31 8.68 -2.05
CA ARG A 93 15.42 9.66 -0.95
C ARG A 93 14.13 10.43 -0.70
N ALA A 94 13.53 11.02 -1.75
CA ALA A 94 12.29 11.78 -1.63
C ALA A 94 11.11 10.91 -1.11
N GLN A 95 11.05 9.64 -1.51
CA GLN A 95 10.04 8.70 -1.05
C GLN A 95 10.25 8.29 0.41
N ALA A 96 11.50 8.07 0.84
CA ALA A 96 11.82 7.79 2.23
C ALA A 96 11.49 8.99 3.13
N GLU A 97 11.83 10.21 2.69
CA GLU A 97 11.45 11.45 3.37
C GLU A 97 9.92 11.60 3.47
N ALA A 98 9.17 11.22 2.42
CA ALA A 98 7.70 11.20 2.46
C ALA A 98 7.13 10.20 3.49
N VAL A 99 7.76 9.03 3.69
CA VAL A 99 7.38 8.09 4.77
C VAL A 99 7.61 8.71 6.15
N LEU A 100 8.72 9.44 6.33
CA LEU A 100 8.99 10.15 7.60
C LEU A 100 7.99 11.29 7.83
N ALA A 101 7.66 12.05 6.78
CA ALA A 101 6.69 13.13 6.82
C ALA A 101 5.27 12.60 7.12
N PHE A 102 4.90 11.41 6.65
CA PHE A 102 3.63 10.76 6.96
C PHE A 102 3.40 10.58 8.47
N TYR A 103 4.45 10.29 9.24
CA TYR A 103 4.38 10.17 10.70
C TYR A 103 4.71 11.46 11.46
N GLY A 104 5.04 12.54 10.75
CA GLY A 104 5.29 13.87 11.30
C GLY A 104 4.53 14.92 10.50
N SER A 105 5.26 15.83 9.87
CA SER A 105 4.78 16.68 8.79
C SER A 105 5.89 16.90 7.74
N PRO A 106 5.60 17.49 6.57
CA PRO A 106 6.64 17.87 5.61
C PRO A 106 7.70 18.82 6.20
N GLU A 107 7.28 19.77 7.05
CA GLU A 107 8.18 20.76 7.66
C GLU A 107 8.95 20.19 8.87
N GLN A 108 8.36 19.22 9.55
CA GLN A 108 8.94 18.53 10.70
C GLN A 108 8.71 17.02 10.57
N PRO A 109 9.49 16.34 9.70
CA PRO A 109 9.37 14.89 9.53
C PRO A 109 9.68 14.16 10.83
N ALA A 110 9.07 12.99 11.02
CA ALA A 110 9.40 12.16 12.17
C ALA A 110 10.85 11.65 12.10
N ASP A 111 11.48 11.49 13.25
CA ASP A 111 12.74 10.76 13.35
C ASP A 111 12.58 9.31 12.88
N LEU A 112 13.65 8.75 12.29
CA LEU A 112 13.66 7.38 11.78
C LEU A 112 13.19 6.35 12.81
N GLY A 113 13.65 6.47 14.07
CA GLY A 113 13.24 5.57 15.15
C GLY A 113 11.74 5.63 15.43
N VAL A 114 11.16 6.83 15.44
CA VAL A 114 9.73 7.06 15.67
C VAL A 114 8.90 6.51 14.51
N ALA A 115 9.33 6.72 13.26
CA ALA A 115 8.65 6.18 12.09
C ALA A 115 8.65 4.63 12.10
N LEU A 116 9.79 4.02 12.41
CA LEU A 116 9.90 2.56 12.52
C LEU A 116 9.04 1.99 13.64
N GLU A 117 9.02 2.65 14.80
CA GLU A 117 8.17 2.26 15.93
C GLU A 117 6.68 2.31 15.53
N ARG A 118 6.24 3.38 14.88
CA ARG A 118 4.84 3.54 14.46
C ARG A 118 4.43 2.55 13.37
N LEU A 119 5.30 2.29 12.39
CA LEU A 119 5.08 1.24 11.38
C LEU A 119 4.89 -0.12 12.06
N GLY A 120 5.77 -0.46 13.00
CA GLY A 120 5.70 -1.71 13.76
C GLY A 120 4.46 -1.82 14.66
N ALA A 121 4.13 -0.75 15.40
CA ALA A 121 3.03 -0.74 16.37
C ALA A 121 1.65 -0.86 15.71
N THR A 122 1.49 -0.31 14.50
CA THR A 122 0.22 -0.34 13.75
C THR A 122 0.12 -1.52 12.80
N GLY A 123 1.21 -2.27 12.60
CA GLY A 123 1.29 -3.27 11.53
C GLY A 123 1.21 -2.67 10.13
N ALA A 124 1.50 -1.37 9.98
CA ALA A 124 1.47 -0.69 8.70
C ALA A 124 2.58 -1.23 7.77
N GLN A 125 2.25 -1.27 6.48
CA GLN A 125 3.06 -1.89 5.44
C GLN A 125 3.45 -0.84 4.41
N VAL A 126 4.74 -0.68 4.15
CA VAL A 126 5.21 0.10 3.01
C VAL A 126 5.14 -0.79 1.78
N PHE A 127 4.53 -0.30 0.71
CA PHE A 127 4.42 -1.04 -0.54
C PHE A 127 4.86 -0.20 -1.73
N ARG A 128 5.22 -0.90 -2.80
CA ARG A 128 5.56 -0.31 -4.08
C ARG A 128 4.79 -1.03 -5.18
N ILE A 129 4.21 -0.26 -6.10
CA ILE A 129 3.52 -0.77 -7.28
C ILE A 129 4.27 -0.25 -8.50
N GLY A 130 4.99 -1.15 -9.17
CA GLY A 130 5.63 -0.84 -10.45
C GLY A 130 4.63 -1.05 -11.57
N GLU A 131 4.28 0.00 -12.30
CA GLU A 131 3.34 -0.03 -13.40
C GLU A 131 4.05 0.20 -14.72
N ARG A 132 3.57 -0.50 -15.75
CA ARG A 132 3.97 -0.33 -17.14
C ARG A 132 2.71 -0.22 -17.97
N GLU A 133 2.51 0.94 -18.56
CA GLU A 133 1.37 1.23 -19.43
C GLU A 133 1.80 1.20 -20.89
N LEU A 134 1.07 0.42 -21.71
CA LEU A 134 1.13 0.42 -23.15
C LEU A 134 -0.05 1.21 -23.69
N GLY A 135 0.22 2.42 -24.20
CA GLY A 135 -0.80 3.26 -24.83
C GLY A 135 -1.20 2.77 -26.23
N ALA A 136 -2.35 3.24 -26.73
CA ALA A 136 -2.84 2.90 -28.07
C ALA A 136 -1.88 3.25 -29.22
N THR A 137 -0.97 4.20 -29.01
CA THR A 137 0.08 4.58 -29.99
C THR A 137 1.28 3.63 -30.01
N GLY A 138 1.31 2.65 -29.11
CA GLY A 138 2.48 1.80 -28.86
C GLY A 138 3.52 2.42 -27.93
N LEU A 139 3.31 3.65 -27.45
CA LEU A 139 4.17 4.26 -26.45
C LEU A 139 4.06 3.48 -25.14
N ILE A 140 5.21 3.18 -24.55
CA ILE A 140 5.28 2.56 -23.23
C ILE A 140 5.74 3.61 -22.22
N THR A 141 5.02 3.71 -21.11
CA THR A 141 5.39 4.55 -19.97
C THR A 141 5.48 3.69 -18.72
N ASP A 142 6.57 3.87 -17.97
CA ASP A 142 6.79 3.20 -16.69
C ASP A 142 6.54 4.20 -15.55
N SER A 143 5.98 3.72 -14.45
CA SER A 143 5.83 4.48 -13.22
C SER A 143 5.97 3.56 -12.01
N VAL A 144 6.33 4.13 -10.88
CA VAL A 144 6.47 3.39 -9.62
C VAL A 144 5.77 4.17 -8.52
N ALA A 145 4.58 3.71 -8.13
CA ALA A 145 3.88 4.26 -6.98
C ALA A 145 4.43 3.68 -5.68
N VAL A 146 4.57 4.53 -4.66
CA VAL A 146 4.94 4.12 -3.29
C VAL A 146 3.82 4.53 -2.36
N GLY A 147 3.44 3.63 -1.46
CA GLY A 147 2.36 3.85 -0.51
C GLY A 147 2.60 3.21 0.85
N ILE A 148 1.73 3.57 1.79
CA ILE A 148 1.62 2.97 3.12
C ILE A 148 0.21 2.42 3.26
N ARG A 149 0.11 1.14 3.57
CA ARG A 149 -1.13 0.53 4.04
C ARG A 149 -1.12 0.53 5.56
N ALA A 150 -2.02 1.28 6.17
CA ALA A 150 -2.20 1.39 7.61
C ALA A 150 -3.62 0.94 8.00
N PRO A 151 -3.94 0.77 9.31
CA PRO A 151 -5.29 0.42 9.74
C PRO A 151 -6.35 1.41 9.24
N GLU A 152 -5.98 2.68 9.11
CA GLU A 152 -6.84 3.78 8.68
C GLU A 152 -7.10 3.80 7.18
N GLY A 153 -6.24 3.16 6.37
CA GLY A 153 -6.38 3.15 4.91
C GLY A 153 -5.09 2.88 4.13
N ASP A 154 -5.26 2.88 2.81
CA ASP A 154 -4.17 2.90 1.83
C ASP A 154 -3.86 4.34 1.46
N TYR A 155 -2.61 4.71 1.64
CA TYR A 155 -2.10 6.03 1.33
C TYR A 155 -1.08 5.93 0.19
N THR A 156 -1.21 6.79 -0.82
CA THR A 156 -0.18 6.99 -1.84
C THR A 156 0.71 8.16 -1.42
N LEU A 157 2.00 7.90 -1.24
CA LEU A 157 3.00 8.91 -0.88
C LEU A 157 3.48 9.66 -2.13
N GLY A 158 3.61 8.97 -3.25
CA GLY A 158 4.10 9.57 -4.48
C GLY A 158 4.37 8.55 -5.57
N LEU A 159 4.76 9.07 -6.73
CA LEU A 159 5.11 8.31 -7.92
C LEU A 159 6.53 8.66 -8.36
N TYR A 160 7.29 7.67 -8.79
CA TYR A 160 8.53 7.88 -9.53
C TYR A 160 8.30 7.61 -11.01
N ARG A 161 8.81 8.52 -11.85
CA ARG A 161 8.77 8.45 -13.31
C ARG A 161 10.18 8.22 -13.85
N PRO A 162 10.53 6.98 -14.24
CA PRO A 162 11.88 6.65 -14.72
C PRO A 162 12.27 7.38 -16.00
N ASP A 163 11.30 7.67 -16.88
CA ASP A 163 11.52 8.32 -18.17
C ASP A 163 12.03 9.76 -18.05
N VAL A 164 11.67 10.45 -16.97
CA VAL A 164 12.09 11.84 -16.68
C VAL A 164 12.87 11.95 -15.37
N GLU A 165 13.23 10.80 -14.78
CA GLU A 165 13.90 10.66 -13.48
C GLU A 165 13.30 11.51 -12.34
N GLN A 166 11.98 11.65 -12.32
CA GLN A 166 11.29 12.56 -11.40
C GLN A 166 10.52 11.83 -10.31
N ASP A 167 10.70 12.26 -9.07
CA ASP A 167 9.86 11.90 -7.93
C ASP A 167 8.73 12.94 -7.78
N LEU A 168 7.49 12.46 -7.75
CA LEU A 168 6.27 13.25 -7.65
C LEU A 168 5.58 12.91 -6.32
N ILE A 169 5.75 13.73 -5.30
CA ILE A 169 5.29 13.46 -3.93
C ILE A 169 3.97 14.17 -3.64
N PHE A 170 3.07 13.49 -2.92
CA PHE A 170 1.87 14.08 -2.33
C PHE A 170 2.18 14.55 -0.90
N GLU A 171 1.87 15.81 -0.61
CA GLU A 171 2.05 16.44 0.69
C GLU A 171 0.73 17.09 1.14
N PRO A 172 -0.04 16.49 2.07
CA PRO A 172 0.22 15.20 2.72
C PRO A 172 0.02 14.01 1.78
N ALA A 173 0.25 12.79 2.27
CA ALA A 173 -0.06 11.59 1.49
C ALA A 173 -1.54 11.53 1.08
N LEU A 174 -1.81 11.08 -0.14
CA LEU A 174 -3.15 10.93 -0.69
C LEU A 174 -3.81 9.67 -0.09
N LEU A 175 -4.94 9.82 0.61
CA LEU A 175 -5.73 8.68 1.10
C LEU A 175 -6.51 8.07 -0.07
N GLU A 176 -5.98 6.99 -0.65
CA GLU A 176 -6.58 6.33 -1.80
C GLU A 176 -7.84 5.57 -1.40
N LEU A 177 -7.75 4.80 -0.31
CA LEU A 177 -8.87 4.03 0.24
C LEU A 177 -8.87 4.09 1.77
N PRO A 178 -10.01 4.38 2.41
CA PRO A 178 -10.13 4.23 3.86
C PRO A 178 -10.13 2.74 4.26
N GLY A 179 -9.69 2.49 5.49
CA GLY A 179 -9.72 1.18 6.14
C GLY A 179 -11.14 0.67 6.41
N ASP A 180 -12.14 1.52 6.24
CA ASP A 180 -13.57 1.21 6.29
C ASP A 180 -14.29 1.59 4.98
N LEU A 181 -14.92 0.62 4.32
CA LEU A 181 -15.67 0.83 3.08
C LEU A 181 -17.16 0.64 3.32
N ALA A 182 -17.70 1.26 4.37
CA ALA A 182 -19.12 1.22 4.66
C ALA A 182 -19.94 1.84 3.51
N ALA A 183 -21.19 1.40 3.35
CA ALA A 183 -22.09 1.97 2.35
C ALA A 183 -22.19 3.49 2.52
N THR A 184 -22.15 4.24 1.42
CA THR A 184 -22.19 5.73 1.37
C THR A 184 -21.00 6.46 2.00
N ARG A 185 -19.96 5.76 2.48
CA ARG A 185 -18.73 6.38 2.98
C ARG A 185 -18.11 7.27 1.90
N SER A 186 -17.77 8.50 2.27
CA SER A 186 -16.96 9.40 1.46
C SER A 186 -15.73 9.88 2.23
N TRP A 187 -14.70 10.26 1.49
CA TRP A 187 -13.46 10.82 2.02
C TRP A 187 -12.87 11.83 1.04
N GLU A 188 -12.02 12.70 1.55
CA GLU A 188 -11.29 13.69 0.77
C GLU A 188 -9.92 13.93 1.41
N THR A 189 -8.92 14.16 0.56
CA THR A 189 -7.59 14.65 0.95
C THR A 189 -7.17 15.74 -0.02
N SER A 190 -6.48 16.75 0.48
CA SER A 190 -6.00 17.86 -0.34
C SER A 190 -4.65 18.36 0.18
N GLY A 191 -3.88 18.94 -0.71
CA GLY A 191 -2.53 19.42 -0.41
C GLY A 191 -1.77 19.79 -1.67
N VAL A 192 -0.45 19.61 -1.64
CA VAL A 192 0.46 19.91 -2.75
C VAL A 192 0.98 18.61 -3.35
N PHE A 193 1.06 18.56 -4.68
CA PHE A 193 1.61 17.47 -5.46
C PHE A 193 2.83 17.97 -6.24
N ALA A 194 3.94 17.24 -6.11
CA ALA A 194 5.23 17.55 -6.73
C ALA A 194 5.73 18.97 -6.45
N GLY A 195 5.39 19.54 -5.29
CA GLY A 195 5.79 20.89 -4.86
C GLY A 195 5.24 22.04 -5.71
N ALA A 196 4.34 21.77 -6.65
CA ALA A 196 3.93 22.75 -7.67
C ALA A 196 2.43 22.79 -7.95
N LEU A 197 1.72 21.69 -7.75
CA LEU A 197 0.30 21.57 -8.08
C LEU A 197 -0.52 21.41 -6.80
N ASP A 198 -1.61 22.17 -6.66
CA ASP A 198 -2.59 21.88 -5.62
C ASP A 198 -3.36 20.62 -6.05
N TYR A 199 -3.50 19.63 -5.17
CA TYR A 199 -4.31 18.46 -5.42
C TYR A 199 -5.54 18.42 -4.49
N VAL A 200 -6.65 17.92 -5.04
CA VAL A 200 -7.81 17.47 -4.27
C VAL A 200 -8.17 16.08 -4.77
N PHE A 201 -8.12 15.10 -3.87
CA PHE A 201 -8.56 13.74 -4.12
C PHE A 201 -9.77 13.44 -3.26
N SER A 202 -10.90 13.10 -3.88
CA SER A 202 -12.10 12.63 -3.18
C SER A 202 -12.49 11.24 -3.64
N GLY A 203 -13.09 10.48 -2.73
CA GLY A 203 -13.63 9.16 -3.01
C GLY A 203 -14.96 8.93 -2.30
N ARG A 204 -15.77 8.03 -2.87
CA ARG A 204 -17.02 7.58 -2.24
C ARG A 204 -17.37 6.16 -2.63
N VAL A 205 -17.94 5.42 -1.68
CA VAL A 205 -18.62 4.15 -1.94
C VAL A 205 -19.95 4.45 -2.61
N VAL A 206 -20.09 4.01 -3.86
CA VAL A 206 -21.29 4.20 -4.68
C VAL A 206 -22.32 3.13 -4.37
N ALA A 207 -21.88 1.87 -4.32
CA ALA A 207 -22.73 0.72 -4.12
C ALA A 207 -21.92 -0.45 -3.52
N GLN A 208 -22.64 -1.40 -2.93
CA GLN A 208 -22.11 -2.69 -2.52
C GLN A 208 -23.01 -3.78 -3.08
N GLY A 209 -22.42 -4.87 -3.55
CA GLY A 209 -23.16 -6.01 -4.11
C GLY A 209 -22.44 -6.68 -5.27
N PRO A 210 -23.17 -7.50 -6.06
CA PRO A 210 -22.56 -8.30 -7.11
C PRO A 210 -22.11 -7.44 -8.30
N TYR A 211 -20.92 -7.74 -8.84
CA TYR A 211 -20.46 -7.25 -10.13
C TYR A 211 -20.64 -8.33 -11.20
N ARG A 212 -21.16 -7.93 -12.37
CA ARG A 212 -21.23 -8.79 -13.56
C ARG A 212 -20.68 -8.03 -14.76
N GLY A 213 -19.60 -8.53 -15.34
CA GLY A 213 -18.95 -7.88 -16.49
C GLY A 213 -17.90 -8.75 -17.17
N LYS A 214 -16.99 -8.11 -17.92
CA LYS A 214 -15.99 -8.83 -18.75
C LYS A 214 -15.03 -9.70 -17.94
N ALA A 215 -14.75 -9.32 -16.69
CA ALA A 215 -13.91 -10.08 -15.78
C ALA A 215 -14.62 -11.31 -15.15
N GLY A 216 -15.94 -11.45 -15.36
CA GLY A 216 -16.76 -12.52 -14.78
C GLY A 216 -17.88 -12.00 -13.87
N SER A 217 -18.38 -12.88 -13.03
CA SER A 217 -19.39 -12.60 -12.00
C SER A 217 -18.76 -12.75 -10.63
N PHE A 218 -18.92 -11.75 -9.78
CA PHE A 218 -18.44 -11.73 -8.41
C PHE A 218 -19.59 -11.29 -7.51
N GLU A 219 -19.88 -12.04 -6.46
CA GLU A 219 -21.09 -11.80 -5.64
C GLU A 219 -20.90 -10.69 -4.59
N ASP A 220 -19.65 -10.38 -4.26
CA ASP A 220 -19.30 -9.48 -3.16
C ASP A 220 -18.26 -8.44 -3.60
N CYS A 221 -18.75 -7.26 -3.97
CA CYS A 221 -17.93 -6.16 -4.45
C CYS A 221 -18.38 -4.81 -3.88
N VAL A 222 -17.45 -3.87 -3.86
CA VAL A 222 -17.67 -2.46 -3.57
C VAL A 222 -17.41 -1.66 -4.84
N GLU A 223 -18.39 -0.86 -5.25
CA GLU A 223 -18.23 0.14 -6.30
C GLU A 223 -17.76 1.44 -5.67
N ILE A 224 -16.64 1.96 -6.16
CA ILE A 224 -16.00 3.18 -5.67
C ILE A 224 -15.87 4.17 -6.82
N GLU A 225 -16.24 5.42 -6.58
CA GLU A 225 -15.96 6.53 -7.47
C GLU A 225 -14.95 7.46 -6.82
N THR A 226 -13.92 7.84 -7.57
CA THR A 226 -12.85 8.73 -7.13
C THR A 226 -12.70 9.89 -8.11
N ARG A 227 -12.26 11.04 -7.60
CA ARG A 227 -11.92 12.21 -8.38
C ARG A 227 -10.60 12.81 -7.91
N LEU A 228 -9.64 12.94 -8.82
CA LEU A 228 -8.40 13.68 -8.62
C LEU A 228 -8.43 14.96 -9.45
N THR A 229 -8.38 16.11 -8.79
CA THR A 229 -8.15 17.40 -9.43
C THR A 229 -6.74 17.85 -9.11
N LEU A 230 -5.96 18.21 -10.13
CA LEU A 230 -4.70 18.94 -9.99
C LEU A 230 -4.88 20.35 -10.53
N SER A 231 -4.41 21.35 -9.79
CA SER A 231 -4.52 22.76 -10.15
C SER A 231 -3.18 23.49 -10.08
N SER A 232 -2.99 24.49 -10.93
CA SER A 232 -1.84 25.40 -10.90
C SER A 232 -2.36 26.83 -10.88
N GLY A 233 -2.04 27.61 -9.84
CA GLY A 233 -2.54 28.99 -9.68
C GLY A 233 -4.07 29.06 -9.64
N GLY A 234 -4.72 28.07 -9.02
CA GLY A 234 -6.18 27.96 -8.93
C GLY A 234 -6.89 27.53 -10.21
N GLN A 235 -6.18 27.24 -11.30
CA GLN A 235 -6.76 26.71 -12.54
C GLN A 235 -6.56 25.20 -12.64
N PRO A 236 -7.61 24.41 -12.93
CA PRO A 236 -7.47 22.96 -13.07
C PRO A 236 -6.62 22.62 -14.29
N VAL A 237 -5.51 21.91 -14.07
CA VAL A 237 -4.65 21.36 -15.13
C VAL A 237 -4.97 19.89 -15.42
N GLN A 238 -5.57 19.19 -14.45
CA GLN A 238 -6.05 17.84 -14.60
C GLN A 238 -7.31 17.63 -13.75
N ASP A 239 -8.29 16.92 -14.30
CA ASP A 239 -9.49 16.47 -13.60
C ASP A 239 -9.81 15.05 -14.07
N LEU A 240 -9.55 14.09 -13.18
CA LEU A 240 -9.70 12.68 -13.44
C LEU A 240 -10.80 12.13 -12.55
N ILE A 241 -11.91 11.71 -13.14
CA ILE A 241 -12.95 10.96 -12.45
C ILE A 241 -12.83 9.51 -12.89
N SER A 242 -12.81 8.59 -11.94
CA SER A 242 -12.80 7.16 -12.20
C SER A 242 -13.80 6.43 -11.33
N ARG A 243 -14.25 5.29 -11.84
CA ARG A 243 -15.06 4.33 -11.11
C ARG A 243 -14.36 2.98 -11.13
N SER A 244 -14.40 2.27 -10.03
CA SER A 244 -13.80 0.94 -9.90
C SER A 244 -14.69 0.00 -9.13
N TRP A 245 -14.64 -1.28 -9.48
CA TRP A 245 -15.29 -2.36 -8.76
C TRP A 245 -14.22 -3.20 -8.10
N ARG A 246 -14.28 -3.26 -6.77
CA ARG A 246 -13.33 -3.97 -5.93
C ARG A 246 -14.03 -5.15 -5.27
N CYS A 247 -13.65 -6.37 -5.64
CA CYS A 247 -14.31 -7.59 -5.22
C CYS A 247 -13.50 -8.37 -4.18
N ALA A 248 -14.21 -9.04 -3.29
CA ALA A 248 -13.61 -9.77 -2.18
C ALA A 248 -12.58 -10.81 -2.65
N GLY A 249 -11.39 -10.77 -2.06
CA GLY A 249 -10.27 -11.68 -2.34
C GLY A 249 -9.56 -11.45 -3.67
N VAL A 250 -10.05 -10.52 -4.51
CA VAL A 250 -9.50 -10.27 -5.85
C VAL A 250 -8.94 -8.86 -5.99
N GLY A 251 -9.60 -7.86 -5.38
CA GLY A 251 -9.25 -6.46 -5.60
C GLY A 251 -10.00 -5.86 -6.78
N ILE A 252 -9.35 -4.98 -7.54
CA ILE A 252 -9.97 -4.30 -8.69
C ILE A 252 -10.24 -5.32 -9.80
N VAL A 253 -11.52 -5.55 -10.14
CA VAL A 253 -11.93 -6.40 -11.27
C VAL A 253 -12.31 -5.60 -12.50
N ALA A 254 -12.64 -4.32 -12.32
CA ALA A 254 -12.94 -3.39 -13.39
C ALA A 254 -12.68 -1.96 -12.92
N SER A 255 -12.23 -1.11 -13.85
CA SER A 255 -12.20 0.33 -13.66
C SER A 255 -12.51 1.03 -14.97
N GLU A 256 -13.16 2.18 -14.87
CA GLU A 256 -13.48 3.05 -16.00
C GLU A 256 -13.17 4.50 -15.64
N GLN A 257 -12.67 5.25 -16.61
CA GLN A 257 -12.52 6.69 -16.51
C GLN A 257 -13.83 7.35 -16.96
N LEU A 258 -14.43 8.16 -16.11
CA LEU A 258 -15.65 8.90 -16.43
C LEU A 258 -15.30 10.22 -17.12
N ALA A 259 -16.13 10.61 -18.09
CA ALA A 259 -16.00 11.94 -18.69
C ALA A 259 -16.24 13.02 -17.63
N PRO A 260 -15.48 14.14 -17.63
CA PRO A 260 -15.80 15.29 -16.79
C PRO A 260 -17.23 15.72 -17.07
N LYS A 261 -18.03 15.99 -16.03
CA LYS A 261 -19.35 16.59 -16.23
C LYS A 261 -19.15 17.93 -16.92
N ALA A 262 -19.71 18.10 -18.13
CA ALA A 262 -19.75 19.40 -18.78
C ALA A 262 -20.37 20.41 -17.81
N ALA A 263 -19.66 21.50 -17.54
CA ALA A 263 -20.21 22.62 -16.79
C ALA A 263 -21.50 23.07 -17.49
N ARG A 264 -22.62 23.03 -16.77
CA ARG A 264 -23.87 23.66 -17.19
C ARG A 264 -23.88 25.11 -16.76
#